data_AF-A0A2H4QGN2-F1
#
_entry.id   AF-A0A2H4QGN2-F1
#
_cell.length_a   1.000
_cell.length_b   1.000
_cell.length_c   1.000
_cell.angle_alpha   90.00
_cell.angle_beta   90.00
_cell.angle_gamma   90.00
#
_symmetry.space_group_name_H-M   'P 1'
#
loop_
_entity.id
_entity.type
_entity.pdbx_description
1 polymer ?
#
loop_
_entity_poly.entity_id
_entity_poly.type
_entity_poly.pdbx_seq_one_letter_code
_entity_poly.pdbx_strand_id
1 'polypeptide(L)' 'KDSEELGQRMKTHTKRDVSMPLKSTENGIIDQVLVTTNQDGLKFVKVRIRSTRIPETGDKFASRHGQ' A
#
# COMPACT_ATOMS: atom_id res chain seq x y z
N LYS A 1 -4.47 22.41 6.65
CA LYS A 1 -4.95 21.23 7.43
C LYS A 1 -5.38 20.22 6.37
N ASP A 2 -4.45 19.87 5.49
CA ASP A 2 -4.72 19.32 4.17
C ASP A 2 -3.67 18.23 3.98
N SER A 3 -4.01 17.04 4.45
CA SER A 3 -3.15 15.88 4.27
C SER A 3 -3.21 15.49 2.81
N GLU A 4 -2.10 15.80 2.13
CA GLU A 4 -1.63 15.23 0.87
C GLU A 4 -2.56 15.43 -0.34
N GLU A 5 -2.09 16.24 -1.30
CA GLU A 5 -2.69 16.40 -2.62
C GLU A 5 -2.57 15.11 -3.46
N LEU A 6 -3.32 14.09 -3.04
CA LEU A 6 -3.53 12.77 -3.63
C LEU A 6 -4.63 12.83 -4.69
N GLY A 7 -4.32 13.36 -5.88
CA GLY A 7 -5.29 13.45 -6.98
C GLY A 7 -6.00 14.81 -7.04
N GLN A 8 -5.21 15.85 -7.29
CA GLN A 8 -5.69 17.21 -7.50
C GLN A 8 -6.79 17.24 -8.59
N ARG A 9 -8.03 17.51 -8.17
CA ARG A 9 -9.19 17.62 -9.05
C ARG A 9 -9.04 18.84 -9.96
N MET A 10 -8.67 18.64 -11.23
CA MET A 10 -8.75 19.72 -12.22
C MET A 10 -10.22 20.02 -12.57
N LYS A 11 -10.53 21.28 -12.92
CA LYS A 11 -11.90 21.74 -13.28
C LYS A 11 -12.56 20.92 -14.39
N THR A 12 -11.77 20.21 -15.19
CA THR A 12 -12.19 19.39 -16.33
C THR A 12 -12.61 17.96 -15.97
N HIS A 13 -12.39 17.50 -14.74
CA HIS A 13 -12.73 16.12 -14.36
C HIS A 13 -14.22 15.97 -14.04
N THR A 14 -14.96 15.27 -14.91
CA THR A 14 -16.39 14.92 -14.68
C THR A 14 -16.57 13.83 -13.61
N LYS A 15 -15.57 12.96 -13.42
CA LYS A 15 -15.63 11.84 -12.46
C LYS A 15 -14.56 11.98 -11.38
N ARG A 16 -14.92 11.61 -10.15
CA ARG A 16 -14.03 11.59 -8.99
C ARG A 16 -13.13 10.35 -9.05
N ASP A 17 -11.84 10.52 -8.77
CA ASP A 17 -10.93 9.40 -8.54
C ASP A 17 -11.18 8.79 -7.16
N VAL A 18 -11.25 7.46 -7.12
CA VAL A 18 -11.44 6.62 -5.93
C VAL A 18 -10.37 5.53 -5.86
N SER A 19 -9.26 5.73 -6.55
CA SER A 19 -8.08 4.87 -6.47
C SER A 19 -7.54 4.80 -5.03
N MET A 20 -6.93 3.67 -4.70
CA MET A 20 -6.30 3.46 -3.40
C MET A 20 -4.78 3.67 -3.54
N PRO A 21 -4.23 4.82 -3.11
CA PRO A 21 -2.79 5.03 -3.08
C PRO A 21 -2.14 4.18 -1.98
N LEU A 22 -0.82 4.01 -2.07
CA LEU A 22 -0.03 3.41 -1.00
C LEU A 22 0.01 4.34 0.22
N LYS A 23 0.20 3.77 1.41
CA LYS A 23 0.43 4.59 2.61
C LYS A 23 1.79 5.28 2.51
N SER A 24 1.88 6.51 2.99
CA SER A 24 3.10 7.33 2.88
C SER A 24 4.34 6.74 3.56
N THR A 25 4.18 5.87 4.57
CA THR A 25 5.29 5.18 5.26
C THR A 25 5.61 3.80 4.70
N GLU A 26 4.85 3.33 3.71
CA GLU A 26 5.00 2.01 3.10
C GLU A 26 5.69 2.15 1.73
N ASN A 27 6.94 1.73 1.65
CA ASN A 27 7.68 1.59 0.40
C ASN A 27 7.81 0.11 0.06
N GLY A 28 7.89 -0.24 -1.22
CA GLY A 28 8.11 -1.63 -1.64
C GLY A 28 7.91 -1.88 -3.12
N ILE A 29 8.20 -3.12 -3.53
CA ILE A 29 7.94 -3.64 -4.88
C ILE A 29 6.69 -4.51 -4.86
N ILE A 30 5.97 -4.53 -5.98
CA ILE A 30 4.84 -5.43 -6.17
C ILE A 30 5.38 -6.86 -6.21
N ASP A 31 4.82 -7.71 -5.36
CA ASP A 31 5.17 -9.12 -5.32
C ASP A 31 4.19 -9.95 -6.15
N GLN A 32 2.89 -9.77 -5.90
CA GLN A 32 1.84 -10.51 -6.58
C GLN A 32 0.58 -9.65 -6.74
N VAL A 33 -0.12 -9.87 -7.85
CA VAL A 33 -1.43 -9.26 -8.14
C VAL A 33 -2.43 -10.38 -8.37
N LEU A 34 -3.44 -10.45 -7.51
CA LEU A 34 -4.58 -11.33 -7.67
C LEU A 34 -5.72 -10.54 -8.30
N VAL A 35 -6.18 -10.98 -9.46
CA VAL A 35 -7.36 -10.43 -10.15
C VAL A 35 -8.42 -11.51 -10.21
N THR A 36 -9.55 -11.29 -9.56
CA THR A 36 -10.68 -12.24 -9.52
C THR A 36 -12.00 -11.49 -9.62
N THR A 37 -13.09 -12.25 -9.57
CA THR A 37 -14.46 -11.72 -9.45
C THR A 37 -15.01 -12.10 -8.08
N ASN A 38 -15.67 -11.18 -7.39
CA ASN A 38 -16.32 -11.48 -6.11
C ASN A 38 -17.68 -12.20 -6.32
N GLN A 39 -18.36 -12.56 -5.23
CA GLN A 39 -19.67 -13.23 -5.30
C GLN A 39 -20.75 -12.37 -5.98
N ASP A 40 -20.61 -11.04 -5.95
CA ASP A 40 -21.53 -10.09 -6.58
C ASP A 40 -21.25 -9.86 -8.07
N GLY A 41 -20.28 -10.59 -8.66
CA GLY A 41 -19.92 -10.42 -10.07
C GLY A 41 -19.04 -9.20 -10.37
N LEU A 42 -18.57 -8.48 -9.34
CA LEU A 42 -17.69 -7.33 -9.48
C LEU A 42 -16.21 -7.75 -9.55
N LYS A 43 -15.41 -6.99 -10.30
CA LYS A 43 -13.96 -7.18 -10.34
C LYS A 43 -13.36 -6.89 -8.97
N PHE A 44 -12.59 -7.84 -8.46
CA PHE A 44 -11.95 -7.76 -7.16
C PHE A 44 -10.44 -7.96 -7.32
N VAL A 45 -9.65 -7.02 -6.80
CA VAL A 45 -8.19 -7.00 -6.98
C VAL A 45 -7.52 -6.95 -5.61
N LYS A 46 -6.55 -7.84 -5.38
CA LYS A 46 -5.66 -7.83 -4.21
C LYS A 46 -4.22 -7.68 -4.68
N VAL A 47 -3.55 -6.63 -4.23
CA VAL A 47 -2.14 -6.37 -4.53
C VAL A 47 -1.31 -6.66 -3.29
N ARG A 48 -0.33 -7.57 -3.40
CA ARG A 48 0.65 -7.84 -2.35
C ARG A 48 1.95 -7.09 -2.64
N ILE A 49 2.43 -6.35 -1.66
CA ILE A 49 3.64 -5.52 -1.75
C ILE A 49 4.65 -6.05 -0.74
N ARG A 50 5.91 -6.11 -1.13
CA ARG A 50 7.02 -6.50 -0.26
C ARG A 50 8.10 -5.44 -0.24
N SER A 51 8.74 -5.27 0.90
CA SER A 51 9.97 -4.47 1.03
C SER A 51 11.08 -5.33 1.57
N THR A 52 12.27 -5.15 1.00
CA THR A 52 13.49 -5.68 1.60
C THR A 52 13.84 -4.78 2.79
N ARG A 53 14.01 -5.39 3.97
CA ARG A 53 14.42 -4.69 5.19
C ARG A 53 15.77 -5.25 5.62
N ILE A 54 16.81 -4.44 5.44
CA ILE A 54 18.16 -4.73 5.94
C ILE A 54 18.19 -4.27 7.41
N PRO A 55 18.78 -5.03 8.34
CA PRO A 55 18.82 -4.61 9.73
C PRO A 55 19.60 -3.31 9.91
N GLU A 56 19.06 -2.39 10.70
CA GLU A 56 19.62 -1.07 10.97
C GLU A 56 19.85 -0.84 12.48
N THR A 57 20.68 0.15 12.82
CA THR A 57 20.85 0.58 14.21
C THR A 57 19.52 1.05 14.78
N GLY A 58 19.07 0.41 15.86
CA GLY A 58 17.75 0.66 16.47
C GLY A 58 16.77 -0.49 16.25
N ASP A 59 17.08 -1.43 15.35
CA ASP A 59 16.35 -2.68 15.25
C ASP A 59 16.55 -3.52 16.50
N LYS A 60 15.45 -4.02 17.04
CA LYS A 60 15.47 -4.80 18.27
C LYS A 60 15.81 -6.26 17.95
N PHE A 61 16.92 -6.72 18.52
CA PHE A 61 17.30 -8.13 18.53
C PHE A 61 17.02 -8.72 19.92
N ALA A 62 16.74 -10.02 19.98
CA ALA A 62 16.62 -10.75 21.22
C ALA A 62 17.22 -12.14 21.05
N SER A 63 17.92 -12.61 22.06
CA SER A 63 18.41 -13.99 22.10
C SER A 63 17.27 -14.96 22.47
N ARG A 64 17.49 -16.27 22.22
CA ARG A 64 16.55 -17.32 22.64
C ARG A 64 16.54 -17.57 24.15
N HIS A 65 17.43 -16.92 24.92
CA HIS A 65 17.66 -17.17 26.35
C HIS A 65 17.54 -15.91 27.22
N GLY A 66 16.67 -14.97 26.84
CA GLY A 66 16.29 -13.86 27.73
C GLY A 66 17.43 -12.86 28.01
N GLN A 67 18.22 -12.54 26.99
CA GLN A 67 19.12 -11.38 26.95
C GLN A 67 18.73 -10.54 25.74
#